data_AF-K7ZDY2-F1
#
_entry.id   AF-K7ZDY2-F1
#
_cell.length_a   1.000
_cell.length_b   1.000
_cell.length_c   1.000
_cell.angle_alpha   90.00
_cell.angle_beta   90.00
_cell.angle_gamma   90.00
#
_symmetry.space_group_name_H-M   'P 1'
#
loop_
_entity.id
_entity.type
_entity.pdbx_description
1 polymer ?
#
loop_
_entity_poly.entity_id
_entity_poly.type
_entity_poly.pdbx_seq_one_letter_code
_entity_poly.pdbx_strand_id
1 'polypeptide(L)'
;GLSQTEMAGQFSKWNREELDSFLIEITRDILEYKDAKGFLLERIRDTAGQKGTGKWTAISALEYGMPVTLIGEAVFSRCLSALKDERVRASAQLKGPSIKPQVEDKPKFLNHIKHALYCAKIVSYAQGFMLMREAAKQNNWNLNYGGIALMWRGGCIIRSVFLSNIKEAYTHNPQLSNLLLDGFFKQAIEVGQSSWRQVVANAFIWGIPVPALSTALSFYDGYRTEKLPANLLQA
;
A
#
# COMPACT_ATOMS: atom_id res chain seq x y z
N GLY A 1 5.74 1.09 -22.33
CA GLY A 1 5.21 1.62 -21.06
C GLY A 1 4.66 3.02 -21.29
N LEU A 2 3.97 3.60 -20.30
CA LEU A 2 3.54 5.00 -20.34
C LEU A 2 4.75 5.94 -20.20
N SER A 3 4.66 7.12 -20.81
CA SER A 3 5.54 8.27 -20.56
C SER A 3 5.23 8.93 -19.21
N GLN A 4 6.14 9.74 -18.68
CA GLN A 4 5.89 10.48 -17.43
C GLN A 4 4.67 11.39 -17.50
N THR A 5 4.44 12.05 -18.64
CA THR A 5 3.24 12.88 -18.85
C THR A 5 1.97 12.05 -18.84
N GLU A 6 1.96 10.87 -19.47
CA GLU A 6 0.81 9.96 -19.40
C GLU A 6 0.58 9.46 -17.97
N MET A 7 1.65 9.13 -17.23
CA MET A 7 1.55 8.73 -15.81
C MET A 7 0.96 9.87 -14.96
N ALA A 8 1.45 11.09 -15.12
CA ALA A 8 0.91 12.26 -14.44
C ALA A 8 -0.58 12.46 -14.74
N GLY A 9 -0.99 12.33 -16.00
CA GLY A 9 -2.40 12.36 -16.40
C GLY A 9 -3.25 11.31 -15.68
N GLN A 10 -2.73 10.09 -15.50
CA GLN A 10 -3.43 9.04 -14.74
C GLN A 10 -3.51 9.36 -13.24
N PHE A 11 -2.42 9.83 -12.61
CA PHE A 11 -2.46 10.25 -11.21
C PHE A 11 -3.41 11.45 -11.01
N SER A 12 -3.46 12.39 -11.97
CA SER A 12 -4.44 13.49 -11.95
C SER A 12 -5.89 13.00 -12.04
N LYS A 13 -6.15 11.92 -12.78
CA LYS A 13 -7.47 11.29 -12.83
C LYS A 13 -7.78 10.62 -11.49
N TRP A 14 -6.88 9.79 -10.98
CA TRP A 14 -7.06 9.06 -9.72
C TRP A 14 -7.27 10.01 -8.53
N ASN A 15 -6.63 11.18 -8.53
CA ASN A 15 -6.81 12.19 -7.48
C ASN A 15 -8.19 12.86 -7.46
N ARG A 16 -9.02 12.65 -8.48
CA ARG A 16 -10.40 13.15 -8.55
C ARG A 16 -11.44 12.08 -8.24
N GLU A 17 -10.98 10.87 -7.90
CA GLU A 17 -11.79 9.68 -7.66
C GLU A 17 -11.51 9.16 -6.22
N GLU A 18 -11.67 7.85 -5.95
CA GLU A 18 -11.51 7.28 -4.61
C GLU A 18 -10.10 7.38 -4.01
N LEU A 19 -9.10 7.73 -4.83
CA LEU A 19 -7.71 7.89 -4.42
C LEU A 19 -7.31 9.33 -4.09
N ASP A 20 -8.25 10.29 -4.09
CA ASP A 20 -8.00 11.69 -3.70
C ASP A 20 -7.25 11.76 -2.37
N SER A 21 -5.99 12.20 -2.48
CA SER A 21 -5.06 12.29 -1.37
C SER A 21 -3.86 13.16 -1.71
N PHE A 22 -3.29 13.76 -0.68
CA PHE A 22 -2.09 14.59 -0.85
C PHE A 22 -0.93 13.81 -1.50
N LEU A 23 -0.75 12.52 -1.18
CA LEU A 23 0.32 11.72 -1.77
C LEU A 23 0.12 11.45 -3.26
N ILE A 24 -1.13 11.28 -3.72
CA ILE A 24 -1.44 11.11 -5.14
C ILE A 24 -1.26 12.43 -5.88
N GLU A 25 -1.70 13.54 -5.28
CA GLU A 25 -1.49 14.91 -5.76
C GLU A 25 0.00 15.23 -5.99
N ILE A 26 0.85 15.09 -4.97
CA ILE A 26 2.27 15.40 -5.13
C ILE A 26 2.97 14.42 -6.08
N THR A 27 2.47 13.18 -6.21
CA THR A 27 3.04 12.22 -7.17
C THR A 27 2.79 12.68 -8.61
N ARG A 28 1.60 13.21 -8.91
CA ARG A 28 1.33 13.88 -10.19
C ARG A 28 2.32 15.03 -10.40
N ASP A 29 2.46 15.93 -9.43
CA ASP A 29 3.31 17.12 -9.57
C ASP A 29 4.78 16.76 -9.79
N ILE A 30 5.27 15.74 -9.08
CA ILE A 30 6.65 15.22 -9.23
C ILE A 30 6.86 14.63 -10.63
N LEU A 31 5.87 13.92 -11.19
CA LEU A 31 5.94 13.36 -12.54
C LEU A 31 5.94 14.44 -13.63
N GLU A 32 5.34 15.60 -13.38
CA GLU A 32 5.30 16.72 -14.32
C GLU A 32 6.54 17.63 -14.21
N TYR A 33 7.24 17.59 -13.08
CA TYR A 33 8.33 18.52 -12.79
C TYR A 33 9.54 18.33 -13.71
N LYS A 34 9.94 19.43 -14.36
CA LYS A 34 11.13 19.53 -15.22
C LYS A 34 12.05 20.64 -14.71
N ASP A 35 13.35 20.37 -14.71
CA ASP A 35 14.39 21.40 -14.59
C ASP A 35 15.03 21.68 -15.98
N ALA A 36 16.14 22.41 -16.01
CA ALA A 36 16.87 22.73 -17.25
C ALA A 36 17.34 21.52 -18.08
N LYS A 37 17.40 20.32 -17.49
CA LYS A 37 17.81 19.05 -18.11
C LYS A 37 16.63 18.11 -18.37
N GLY A 38 15.39 18.58 -18.24
CA GLY A 38 14.18 17.80 -18.46
C GLY A 38 13.60 17.22 -17.17
N PHE A 39 12.86 16.11 -17.27
CA PHE A 39 12.18 15.49 -16.13
C PHE A 39 13.16 15.18 -14.98
N LEU A 40 12.80 15.59 -13.77
CA LEU A 40 13.68 15.42 -12.61
C LEU A 40 13.66 14.00 -12.06
N LEU A 41 12.48 13.35 -12.01
CA LEU A 41 12.28 12.09 -11.31
C LEU A 41 13.25 10.98 -11.74
N GLU A 42 13.46 10.79 -13.05
CA GLU A 42 14.35 9.76 -13.61
C GLU A 42 15.83 9.96 -13.25
N ARG A 43 16.21 11.17 -12.83
CA ARG A 43 17.59 11.51 -12.45
C ARG A 43 17.82 11.48 -10.94
N ILE A 44 16.77 11.29 -10.16
CA ILE A 44 16.89 11.12 -8.70
C ILE A 44 17.41 9.70 -8.43
N ARG A 45 18.44 9.60 -7.58
CA ARG A 45 19.00 8.31 -7.16
C ARG A 45 17.94 7.47 -6.44
N ASP A 46 17.78 6.22 -6.86
CA ASP A 46 16.81 5.24 -6.33
C ASP A 46 17.27 4.62 -4.99
N THR A 47 17.66 5.46 -4.04
CA THR A 47 18.06 5.09 -2.68
C THR A 47 17.23 5.88 -1.68
N ALA A 48 16.21 5.25 -1.11
CA ALA A 48 15.29 5.91 -0.20
C ALA A 48 15.90 6.05 1.20
N GLY A 49 15.94 7.28 1.72
CA GLY A 49 16.23 7.53 3.14
C GLY A 49 15.06 7.17 4.06
N GLN A 50 15.36 7.00 5.35
CA GLN A 50 14.35 6.89 6.40
C GLN A 50 14.86 7.49 7.72
N LYS A 51 13.97 8.11 8.50
CA LYS A 51 14.27 8.69 9.81
C LYS A 51 13.96 7.77 11.00
N GLY A 52 13.55 6.53 10.74
CA GLY A 52 13.30 5.50 11.76
C GLY A 52 11.84 5.29 12.15
N THR A 53 10.94 6.26 11.98
CA THR A 53 9.53 6.14 12.41
C THR A 53 8.79 4.96 11.80
N GLY A 54 9.00 4.67 10.50
CA GLY A 54 8.43 3.47 9.87
C GLY A 54 8.97 2.16 10.46
N LYS A 55 10.26 2.12 10.80
CA LYS A 55 10.90 0.97 11.47
C LYS A 55 10.29 0.76 12.86
N TRP A 56 10.02 1.82 13.61
CA TRP A 56 9.37 1.72 14.92
C TRP A 56 8.00 1.07 14.82
N THR A 57 7.16 1.45 13.85
CA THR A 57 5.86 0.78 13.65
C THR A 57 6.00 -0.70 13.35
N ALA A 58 6.97 -1.10 12.51
CA ALA A 58 7.22 -2.50 12.20
C ALA A 58 7.73 -3.29 13.42
N ILE A 59 8.58 -2.68 14.26
CA ILE A 59 9.06 -3.28 15.51
C ILE A 59 7.91 -3.44 16.49
N SER A 60 7.12 -2.39 16.73
CA SER A 60 5.97 -2.48 17.63
C SER A 60 4.95 -3.51 17.15
N ALA A 61 4.75 -3.66 15.84
CA ALA A 61 3.91 -4.73 15.30
C ALA A 61 4.39 -6.12 15.73
N LEU A 62 5.70 -6.38 15.71
CA LEU A 62 6.27 -7.64 16.20
C LEU A 62 6.13 -7.78 17.71
N GLU A 63 6.39 -6.71 18.49
CA GLU A 63 6.25 -6.71 19.95
C GLU A 63 4.82 -7.00 20.40
N TYR A 64 3.82 -6.41 19.74
CA TYR A 64 2.40 -6.63 20.03
C TYR A 64 1.83 -7.90 19.35
N GLY A 65 2.62 -8.64 18.56
CA GLY A 65 2.16 -9.85 17.87
C GLY A 65 1.13 -9.58 16.77
N MET A 66 1.20 -8.42 16.12
CA MET A 66 0.23 -7.97 15.12
C MET A 66 0.76 -8.01 13.68
N PRO A 67 -0.02 -8.52 12.71
CA PRO A 67 0.43 -8.73 11.33
C PRO A 67 0.40 -7.45 10.48
N VAL A 68 1.24 -6.46 10.80
CA VAL A 68 1.36 -5.20 10.03
C VAL A 68 2.33 -5.37 8.85
N THR A 69 1.98 -6.28 7.95
CA THR A 69 2.89 -6.76 6.90
C THR A 69 3.21 -5.70 5.85
N LEU A 70 2.24 -4.87 5.44
CA LEU A 70 2.48 -3.89 4.37
C LEU A 70 3.45 -2.79 4.79
N ILE A 71 3.31 -2.26 6.02
CA ILE A 71 4.25 -1.26 6.54
C ILE A 71 5.64 -1.88 6.71
N GLY A 72 5.73 -3.14 7.15
CA GLY A 72 6.97 -3.91 7.19
C GLY A 72 7.65 -3.97 5.82
N GLU A 73 6.93 -4.40 4.78
CA GLU A 73 7.45 -4.45 3.41
C GLU A 73 7.81 -3.08 2.85
N ALA A 74 7.09 -2.03 3.22
CA ALA A 74 7.45 -0.65 2.84
C ALA A 74 8.77 -0.21 3.47
N VAL A 75 9.07 -0.62 4.71
CA VAL A 75 10.36 -0.39 5.37
C VAL A 75 11.46 -1.21 4.70
N PHE A 76 11.24 -2.51 4.47
CA PHE A 76 12.23 -3.37 3.80
C PHE A 76 12.52 -2.96 2.37
N SER A 77 11.52 -2.46 1.63
CA SER A 77 11.72 -1.90 0.28
C SER A 77 12.68 -0.70 0.29
N ARG A 78 12.64 0.15 1.34
CA ARG A 78 13.63 1.22 1.50
C ARG A 78 15.01 0.67 1.79
N CYS A 79 15.13 -0.31 2.68
CA CYS A 79 16.39 -0.99 2.96
C CYS A 79 17.00 -1.62 1.69
N LEU A 80 16.19 -2.33 0.90
CA LEU A 80 16.61 -2.92 -0.38
C LEU A 80 17.07 -1.85 -1.38
N SER A 81 16.37 -0.71 -1.44
CA SER A 81 16.78 0.40 -2.31
C SER A 81 18.16 0.96 -1.95
N ALA A 82 18.50 0.99 -0.65
CA ALA A 82 19.80 1.48 -0.16
C ALA A 82 20.97 0.58 -0.58
N LEU A 83 20.74 -0.71 -0.84
CA LEU A 83 21.73 -1.66 -1.37
C LEU A 83 22.02 -1.44 -2.87
N LYS A 84 22.16 -0.19 -3.31
CA LYS A 84 22.23 0.18 -4.73
C LYS A 84 23.37 -0.53 -5.47
N ASP A 85 24.58 -0.48 -4.94
CA ASP A 85 25.75 -1.03 -5.62
C ASP A 85 25.67 -2.56 -5.69
N GLU A 86 25.08 -3.19 -4.66
CA GLU A 86 24.82 -4.62 -4.65
C GLU A 86 23.75 -5.00 -5.69
N ARG A 87 22.65 -4.25 -5.78
CA ARG A 87 21.62 -4.46 -6.81
C ARG A 87 22.17 -4.32 -8.23
N VAL A 88 23.07 -3.35 -8.47
CA VAL A 88 23.73 -3.19 -9.77
C VAL A 88 24.57 -4.42 -10.10
N ARG A 89 25.41 -4.90 -9.16
CA ARG A 89 26.20 -6.13 -9.37
C ARG A 89 25.32 -7.36 -9.58
N ALA A 90 24.23 -7.49 -8.81
CA ALA A 90 23.29 -8.59 -8.91
C ALA A 90 22.57 -8.61 -10.27
N SER A 91 22.19 -7.44 -10.82
CA SER A 91 21.50 -7.37 -12.12
C SER A 91 22.33 -7.87 -13.30
N ALA A 92 23.66 -7.90 -13.18
CA ALA A 92 24.54 -8.46 -14.22
C ALA A 92 24.64 -9.99 -14.16
N GLN A 93 24.22 -10.60 -13.05
CA GLN A 93 24.41 -12.04 -12.77
C GLN A 93 23.08 -12.81 -12.71
N LEU A 94 22.04 -12.18 -12.16
CA LEU A 94 20.73 -12.80 -11.96
C LEU A 94 19.82 -12.50 -13.16
N LYS A 95 19.23 -13.54 -13.74
CA LYS A 95 18.28 -13.43 -14.85
C LYS A 95 16.85 -13.43 -14.34
N GLY A 96 16.02 -12.54 -14.88
CA GLY A 96 14.58 -12.55 -14.71
C GLY A 96 13.86 -13.14 -15.93
N PRO A 97 12.51 -13.14 -15.92
CA PRO A 97 11.72 -13.53 -17.08
C PRO A 97 12.10 -12.70 -18.32
N SER A 98 12.18 -13.35 -19.48
CA SER A 98 12.39 -12.69 -20.78
C SER A 98 11.09 -12.17 -21.42
N ILE A 99 9.96 -12.33 -20.72
CA ILE A 99 8.64 -11.94 -21.19
C ILE A 99 8.56 -10.41 -21.21
N LYS A 100 8.32 -9.84 -22.39
CA LYS A 100 8.00 -8.41 -22.49
C LYS A 100 6.59 -8.19 -21.97
N PRO A 101 6.36 -7.29 -20.99
CA PRO A 101 5.01 -6.96 -20.54
C PRO A 101 4.15 -6.51 -21.70
N GLN A 102 3.08 -7.26 -21.97
CA GLN A 102 2.08 -6.91 -22.97
C GLN A 102 0.75 -6.62 -22.26
N VAL A 103 0.20 -5.45 -22.55
CA VAL A 103 -1.08 -4.99 -22.04
C VAL A 103 -1.93 -4.67 -23.25
N GLU A 104 -2.89 -5.54 -23.54
CA GLU A 104 -3.80 -5.41 -24.71
C GLU A 104 -4.65 -4.13 -24.58
N ASP A 105 -5.29 -3.96 -23.44
CA ASP A 105 -6.12 -2.79 -23.12
C ASP A 105 -5.47 -1.98 -21.99
N LYS A 106 -4.72 -0.94 -22.37
CA LYS A 106 -4.02 -0.06 -21.42
C LYS A 106 -5.00 0.65 -20.47
N PRO A 107 -6.06 1.34 -20.94
CA PRO A 107 -7.05 1.96 -20.06
C PRO A 107 -7.62 0.99 -19.01
N LYS A 108 -8.00 -0.22 -19.43
CA LYS A 108 -8.53 -1.24 -18.51
C LYS A 108 -7.49 -1.68 -17.49
N PHE A 109 -6.25 -1.93 -17.91
CA PHE A 109 -5.19 -2.33 -16.99
C PHE A 109 -4.79 -1.23 -16.01
N LEU A 110 -4.83 0.03 -16.43
CA LEU A 110 -4.65 1.18 -15.53
C LEU A 110 -5.76 1.24 -14.48
N ASN A 111 -7.00 0.93 -14.85
CA ASN A 111 -8.08 0.80 -13.88
C ASN A 111 -7.87 -0.39 -12.92
N HIS A 112 -7.30 -1.50 -13.42
CA HIS A 112 -6.91 -2.60 -12.54
C HIS A 112 -5.84 -2.17 -11.51
N ILE A 113 -4.82 -1.41 -11.93
CA ILE A 113 -3.80 -0.85 -11.04
C ILE A 113 -4.42 0.09 -10.00
N LYS A 114 -5.36 0.95 -10.42
CA LYS A 114 -6.11 1.84 -9.50
C LYS A 114 -6.79 1.04 -8.38
N HIS A 115 -7.57 0.03 -8.75
CA HIS A 115 -8.28 -0.81 -7.77
C HIS A 115 -7.31 -1.60 -6.89
N ALA A 116 -6.20 -2.12 -7.45
CA ALA A 116 -5.16 -2.80 -6.69
C ALA A 116 -4.55 -1.90 -5.62
N LEU A 117 -4.20 -0.67 -6.00
CA LEU A 117 -3.66 0.34 -5.08
C LEU A 117 -4.66 0.68 -3.98
N TYR A 118 -5.93 0.87 -4.33
CA TYR A 118 -6.98 1.18 -3.36
C TYR A 118 -7.20 0.02 -2.37
N CYS A 119 -7.25 -1.23 -2.84
CA CYS A 119 -7.37 -2.41 -1.98
C CYS A 119 -6.18 -2.54 -1.03
N ALA A 120 -4.95 -2.40 -1.54
CA ALA A 120 -3.75 -2.47 -0.72
C ALA A 120 -3.71 -1.32 0.33
N LYS A 121 -4.17 -0.12 -0.04
CA LYS A 121 -4.34 0.99 0.90
C LYS A 121 -5.31 0.61 2.02
N ILE A 122 -6.49 0.07 1.70
CA ILE A 122 -7.47 -0.40 2.71
C ILE A 122 -6.83 -1.39 3.67
N VAL A 123 -6.13 -2.40 3.15
CA VAL A 123 -5.44 -3.40 3.98
C VAL A 123 -4.38 -2.77 4.88
N SER A 124 -3.57 -1.84 4.36
CA SER A 124 -2.56 -1.15 5.18
C SER A 124 -3.19 -0.41 6.35
N TYR A 125 -4.31 0.29 6.14
CA TYR A 125 -5.01 0.99 7.22
C TYR A 125 -5.66 0.00 8.18
N ALA A 126 -6.29 -1.07 7.69
CA ALA A 126 -6.83 -2.13 8.54
C ALA A 126 -5.76 -2.69 9.50
N GLN A 127 -4.57 -3.01 8.98
CA GLN A 127 -3.43 -3.47 9.78
C GLN A 127 -2.97 -2.42 10.80
N GLY A 128 -2.89 -1.15 10.42
CA GLY A 128 -2.51 -0.07 11.34
C GLY A 128 -3.50 0.10 12.50
N PHE A 129 -4.80 0.05 12.22
CA PHE A 129 -5.83 0.11 13.26
C PHE A 129 -5.87 -1.15 14.13
N MET A 130 -5.60 -2.33 13.56
CA MET A 130 -5.42 -3.56 14.34
C MET A 130 -4.27 -3.42 15.35
N LEU A 131 -3.14 -2.84 14.94
CA LEU A 131 -2.01 -2.57 15.82
C LEU A 131 -2.38 -1.59 16.94
N MET A 132 -3.02 -0.47 16.60
CA MET A 132 -3.46 0.50 17.61
C MET A 132 -4.42 -0.12 18.62
N ARG A 133 -5.31 -1.01 18.18
CA ARG A 133 -6.24 -1.72 19.06
C ARG A 133 -5.54 -2.68 20.02
N GLU A 134 -4.58 -3.47 19.53
CA GLU A 134 -3.83 -4.37 20.41
C GLU A 134 -2.96 -3.58 21.40
N ALA A 135 -2.31 -2.50 20.94
CA ALA A 135 -1.57 -1.60 21.83
C ALA A 135 -2.47 -0.95 22.88
N ALA A 136 -3.68 -0.51 22.51
CA ALA A 136 -4.65 0.04 23.45
C ALA A 136 -5.04 -0.97 24.53
N LYS A 137 -5.29 -2.22 24.14
CA LYS A 137 -5.60 -3.32 25.06
C LYS A 137 -4.44 -3.60 26.04
N GLN A 138 -3.21 -3.75 25.55
CA GLN A 138 -2.07 -4.09 26.40
C GLN A 138 -1.66 -2.94 27.34
N ASN A 139 -1.86 -1.69 26.92
CA ASN A 139 -1.50 -0.51 27.71
C ASN A 139 -2.68 0.08 28.50
N ASN A 140 -3.86 -0.56 28.49
CA ASN A 140 -5.10 -0.05 29.10
C ASN A 140 -5.47 1.37 28.65
N TRP A 141 -5.24 1.70 27.38
CA TRP A 141 -5.65 2.98 26.80
C TRP A 141 -7.05 2.91 26.21
N ASN A 142 -7.83 3.97 26.43
CA ASN A 142 -9.11 4.14 25.75
C ASN A 142 -8.94 5.02 24.50
N LEU A 143 -8.54 4.40 23.39
CA LEU A 143 -8.30 5.12 22.13
C LEU A 143 -9.61 5.37 21.38
N ASN A 144 -9.81 6.62 20.95
CA ASN A 144 -10.90 6.99 20.05
C ASN A 144 -10.45 6.86 18.59
N TYR A 145 -10.68 5.70 17.97
CA TYR A 145 -10.26 5.41 16.59
C TYR A 145 -10.89 6.35 15.55
N GLY A 146 -12.16 6.71 15.71
CA GLY A 146 -12.83 7.69 14.86
C GLY A 146 -12.22 9.09 15.00
N GLY A 147 -11.86 9.47 16.23
CA GLY A 147 -11.13 10.71 16.53
C GLY A 147 -9.72 10.73 15.92
N ILE A 148 -8.98 9.63 16.01
CA ILE A 148 -7.66 9.47 15.37
C ILE A 148 -7.79 9.64 13.85
N ALA A 149 -8.74 8.96 13.21
CA ALA A 149 -8.99 9.08 11.78
C ALA A 149 -9.36 10.51 11.38
N LEU A 150 -10.20 11.19 12.18
CA LEU A 150 -10.57 12.59 11.99
C LEU A 150 -9.35 13.51 12.03
N MET A 151 -8.47 13.35 13.01
CA MET A 151 -7.24 14.16 13.13
C MET A 151 -6.31 14.00 11.93
N TRP A 152 -6.31 12.84 11.26
CA TRP A 152 -5.50 12.63 10.07
C TRP A 152 -6.12 13.22 8.79
N ARG A 153 -7.39 13.64 8.78
CA ARG A 153 -8.05 14.20 7.58
C ARG A 153 -7.41 15.48 7.06
N GLY A 154 -6.71 16.22 7.91
CA GLY A 154 -6.05 17.48 7.55
C GLY A 154 -4.69 17.62 8.20
N GLY A 155 -3.83 18.50 7.67
CA GLY A 155 -2.54 18.86 8.25
C GLY A 155 -1.42 17.81 8.17
N CYS A 156 -1.75 16.52 8.07
CA CYS A 156 -0.75 15.45 7.96
C CYS A 156 -0.48 15.03 6.49
N ILE A 157 0.59 14.26 6.28
CA ILE A 157 1.02 13.77 4.96
C ILE A 157 0.05 12.74 4.39
N ILE A 158 -0.60 11.94 5.24
CA ILE A 158 -1.52 10.88 4.81
C ILE A 158 -2.96 11.37 4.60
N ARG A 159 -3.17 12.70 4.62
CA ARG A 159 -4.50 13.30 4.46
C ARG A 159 -5.15 12.88 3.14
N SER A 160 -6.40 12.46 3.22
CA SER A 160 -7.17 11.96 2.08
C SER A 160 -8.65 11.88 2.40
N VAL A 161 -9.51 11.88 1.36
CA VAL A 161 -10.96 11.68 1.52
C VAL A 161 -11.27 10.35 2.20
N PHE A 162 -10.43 9.35 1.96
CA PHE A 162 -10.44 8.00 2.54
C PHE A 162 -10.55 7.97 4.07
N LEU A 163 -9.95 8.93 4.76
CA LEU A 163 -9.97 8.99 6.24
C LEU A 163 -11.35 9.37 6.79
N SER A 164 -12.20 10.02 5.99
CA SER A 164 -13.60 10.28 6.33
C SER A 164 -14.37 8.96 6.45
N ASN A 165 -14.15 8.03 5.52
CA ASN A 165 -14.78 6.70 5.53
C ASN A 165 -14.35 5.87 6.75
N ILE A 166 -13.08 5.97 7.18
CA ILE A 166 -12.61 5.32 8.41
C ILE A 166 -13.31 5.89 9.63
N LYS A 167 -13.43 7.22 9.72
CA LYS A 167 -14.14 7.89 10.81
C LYS A 167 -15.61 7.43 10.85
N GLU A 168 -16.27 7.36 9.69
CA GLU A 168 -17.65 6.88 9.58
C GLU A 168 -17.79 5.41 10.02
N ALA A 169 -16.90 4.52 9.60
CA ALA A 169 -16.89 3.12 10.04
C ALA A 169 -16.85 2.98 11.57
N TYR A 170 -15.97 3.73 12.25
CA TYR A 170 -15.92 3.75 13.73
C TYR A 170 -17.05 4.56 14.38
N THR A 171 -17.73 5.43 13.63
CA THR A 171 -18.95 6.11 14.11
C THR A 171 -20.12 5.12 14.13
N HIS A 172 -20.26 4.31 13.08
CA HIS A 172 -21.28 3.26 12.98
C HIS A 172 -21.04 2.12 13.98
N ASN A 173 -19.77 1.71 14.16
CA ASN A 173 -19.39 0.70 15.11
C ASN A 173 -18.09 1.08 15.85
N PRO A 174 -18.19 1.69 17.05
CA PRO A 174 -17.01 2.04 17.85
C PRO A 174 -16.15 0.83 18.27
N GLN A 175 -16.74 -0.37 18.28
CA GLN A 175 -16.09 -1.63 18.63
C GLN A 175 -15.70 -2.45 17.39
N LEU A 176 -15.60 -1.80 16.22
CA LEU A 176 -15.24 -2.46 14.98
C LEU A 176 -13.88 -3.15 15.12
N SER A 177 -13.88 -4.47 14.93
CA SER A 177 -12.68 -5.27 15.12
C SER A 177 -11.68 -5.12 13.97
N ASN A 178 -12.15 -4.81 12.76
CA ASN A 178 -11.30 -4.60 11.60
C ASN A 178 -12.04 -3.78 10.56
N LEU A 179 -11.35 -2.83 9.92
CA LEU A 179 -11.92 -2.01 8.85
C LEU A 179 -12.46 -2.83 7.68
N LEU A 180 -11.89 -3.99 7.38
CA LEU A 180 -12.36 -4.89 6.32
C LEU A 180 -13.78 -5.45 6.56
N LEU A 181 -14.32 -5.34 7.78
CA LEU A 181 -15.64 -5.85 8.12
C LEU A 181 -16.74 -4.79 8.01
N ASP A 182 -16.38 -3.51 7.92
CA ASP A 182 -17.31 -2.41 7.66
C ASP A 182 -17.85 -2.48 6.23
N GLY A 183 -19.10 -2.04 6.05
CA GLY A 183 -19.84 -2.17 4.78
C GLY A 183 -19.17 -1.45 3.60
N PHE A 184 -18.63 -0.25 3.82
CA PHE A 184 -17.98 0.53 2.76
C PHE A 184 -16.70 -0.16 2.29
N PHE A 185 -15.83 -0.55 3.22
CA PHE A 185 -14.54 -1.17 2.89
C PHE A 185 -14.71 -2.57 2.30
N LYS A 186 -15.69 -3.34 2.78
CA LYS A 186 -16.03 -4.64 2.23
C LYS A 186 -16.45 -4.53 0.76
N GLN A 187 -17.37 -3.62 0.44
CA GLN A 187 -17.80 -3.37 -0.93
C GLN A 187 -16.62 -2.94 -1.83
N ALA A 188 -15.77 -2.04 -1.33
CA ALA A 188 -14.59 -1.59 -2.08
C ALA A 188 -13.62 -2.74 -2.41
N ILE A 189 -13.39 -3.65 -1.46
CA ILE A 189 -12.55 -4.82 -1.66
C ILE A 189 -13.21 -5.82 -2.62
N GLU A 190 -14.52 -6.08 -2.49
CA GLU A 190 -15.26 -6.98 -3.39
C GLU A 190 -15.16 -6.54 -4.85
N VAL A 191 -15.31 -5.22 -5.09
CA VAL A 191 -15.16 -4.62 -6.43
C VAL A 191 -13.70 -4.69 -6.93
N GLY A 192 -12.73 -4.48 -6.04
CA GLY A 192 -11.32 -4.31 -6.43
C GLY A 192 -10.47 -5.58 -6.44
N GLN A 193 -10.86 -6.64 -5.72
CA GLN A 193 -9.97 -7.78 -5.46
C GLN A 193 -9.62 -8.60 -6.71
N SER A 194 -10.52 -8.69 -7.70
CA SER A 194 -10.16 -9.32 -8.99
C SER A 194 -9.05 -8.50 -9.67
N SER A 195 -9.28 -7.20 -9.91
CA SER A 195 -8.28 -6.29 -10.48
C SER A 195 -6.93 -6.39 -9.78
N TRP A 196 -6.96 -6.46 -8.45
CA TRP A 196 -5.78 -6.60 -7.63
C TRP A 196 -5.00 -7.88 -7.90
N ARG A 197 -5.69 -9.02 -7.99
CA ARG A 197 -5.07 -10.32 -8.35
C ARG A 197 -4.47 -10.28 -9.75
N GLN A 198 -5.16 -9.70 -10.73
CA GLN A 198 -4.64 -9.55 -12.08
C GLN A 198 -3.33 -8.75 -12.10
N VAL A 199 -3.26 -7.65 -11.34
CA VAL A 199 -2.04 -6.82 -11.26
C VAL A 199 -0.90 -7.58 -10.59
N VAL A 200 -1.13 -8.23 -9.45
CA VAL A 200 -0.09 -8.99 -8.74
C VAL A 200 0.40 -10.17 -9.57
N ALA A 201 -0.51 -10.94 -10.18
CA ALA A 201 -0.15 -12.08 -11.03
C ALA A 201 0.69 -11.64 -12.23
N ASN A 202 0.24 -10.63 -12.97
CA ASN A 202 0.98 -10.11 -14.11
C ASN A 202 2.34 -9.55 -13.70
N ALA A 203 2.41 -8.80 -12.59
CA ALA A 203 3.67 -8.28 -12.07
C ALA A 203 4.69 -9.40 -11.80
N PHE A 204 4.27 -10.50 -11.17
CA PHE A 204 5.14 -11.65 -10.91
C PHE A 204 5.56 -12.37 -12.19
N ILE A 205 4.63 -12.60 -13.13
CA ILE A 205 4.94 -13.20 -14.44
C ILE A 205 5.98 -12.34 -15.19
N TRP A 206 5.86 -11.02 -15.09
CA TRP A 206 6.75 -10.06 -15.76
C TRP A 206 8.03 -9.74 -14.97
N GLY A 207 8.23 -10.30 -13.78
CA GLY A 207 9.39 -10.01 -12.94
C GLY A 207 9.43 -8.57 -12.39
N ILE A 208 8.27 -7.94 -12.22
CA ILE A 208 8.14 -6.59 -11.64
C ILE A 208 7.86 -6.72 -10.14
N PRO A 209 8.72 -6.18 -9.26
CA PRO A 209 8.53 -6.30 -7.82
C PRO A 209 7.37 -5.40 -7.34
N VAL A 210 6.40 -6.01 -6.67
CA VAL A 210 5.23 -5.31 -6.09
C VAL A 210 4.99 -5.71 -4.62
N PRO A 211 6.02 -5.65 -3.74
CA PRO A 211 5.98 -6.26 -2.40
C PRO A 211 4.80 -5.79 -1.55
N ALA A 212 4.49 -4.49 -1.58
CA ALA A 212 3.36 -3.92 -0.85
C ALA A 212 2.00 -4.43 -1.37
N LEU A 213 1.81 -4.54 -2.69
CA LEU A 213 0.56 -5.06 -3.26
C LEU A 213 0.41 -6.56 -2.98
N SER A 214 1.48 -7.34 -3.11
CA SER A 214 1.45 -8.79 -2.91
C SER A 214 1.26 -9.17 -1.44
N THR A 215 1.93 -8.47 -0.51
CA THR A 215 1.77 -8.77 0.93
C THR A 215 0.40 -8.39 1.45
N ALA A 216 -0.20 -7.29 0.96
CA ALA A 216 -1.57 -6.97 1.33
C ALA A 216 -2.55 -8.01 0.79
N LEU A 217 -2.33 -8.55 -0.42
CA LEU A 217 -3.19 -9.58 -1.00
C LEU A 217 -3.11 -10.87 -0.19
N SER A 218 -1.88 -11.25 0.18
CA SER A 218 -1.60 -12.40 1.05
C SER A 218 -2.25 -12.23 2.42
N PHE A 219 -2.17 -11.04 3.02
CA PHE A 219 -2.86 -10.73 4.27
C PHE A 219 -4.39 -10.83 4.12
N TYR A 220 -4.97 -10.25 3.07
CA TYR A 220 -6.41 -10.28 2.85
C TYR A 220 -6.91 -11.72 2.72
N ASP A 221 -6.24 -12.54 1.90
CA ASP A 221 -6.58 -13.95 1.75
C ASP A 221 -6.37 -14.74 3.05
N GLY A 222 -5.29 -14.46 3.79
CA GLY A 222 -5.07 -15.08 5.10
C GLY A 222 -6.15 -14.72 6.12
N TYR A 223 -6.54 -13.44 6.19
CA TYR A 223 -7.51 -12.92 7.16
C TYR A 223 -8.92 -13.46 6.95
N ARG A 224 -9.32 -13.73 5.69
CA ARG A 224 -10.64 -14.28 5.35
C ARG A 224 -10.69 -15.80 5.33
N THR A 225 -9.57 -16.48 5.58
CA THR A 225 -9.49 -17.95 5.55
C THR A 225 -9.76 -18.52 6.93
N GLU A 226 -10.83 -19.30 7.06
CA GLU A 226 -11.21 -19.93 8.33
C GLU A 226 -10.12 -20.88 8.88
N LYS A 227 -9.51 -21.68 7.99
CA LYS A 227 -8.48 -22.66 8.36
C LYS A 227 -7.18 -22.39 7.61
N LEU A 228 -6.21 -21.80 8.29
CA LEU A 228 -4.85 -21.60 7.79
C LEU A 228 -4.00 -22.88 7.98
N PRO A 229 -2.92 -23.05 7.19
CA PRO A 229 -2.01 -24.19 7.31
C PRO A 229 -1.10 -24.15 8.55
N ALA A 230 -1.42 -23.31 9.55
CA ALA A 230 -0.65 -23.18 10.79
C ALA A 230 -0.72 -24.43 11.68
N ASN A 231 -1.65 -25.36 11.41
CA ASN A 231 -1.67 -26.68 12.05
C ASN A 231 -0.37 -27.46 11.79
N LEU A 232 0.27 -27.29 10.63
CA LEU A 232 1.57 -27.90 10.35
C LEU A 232 2.72 -27.20 11.09
N LEU A 233 2.62 -25.89 11.35
CA LEU A 233 3.62 -25.16 12.16
C LEU A 233 3.55 -25.53 13.64
N GLN A 234 2.41 -26.04 14.12
CA GLN A 234 2.21 -26.49 15.50
C GLN A 234 2.64 -27.93 15.75
N ALA A 235 2.68 -28.77 14.71
CA ALA A 235 3.09 -30.18 14.79
C ALA A 235 4.62 -30.30 14.85
#